data_AF-A0A7T5E3A7-F1
#
_entry.id   AF-A0A7T5E3A7-F1
#
_cell.length_a   1.000
_cell.length_b   1.000
_cell.length_c   1.000
_cell.angle_alpha   90.00
_cell.angle_beta   90.00
_cell.angle_gamma   90.00
#
_symmetry.space_group_name_H-M   'P 1'
#
loop_
_entity.id
_entity.type
_entity.pdbx_description
1 polymer ?
#
loop_
_entity_poly.entity_id
_entity_poly.type
_entity_poly.pdbx_seq_one_letter_code
_entity_poly.pdbx_strand_id
1 'polypeptide(L)'
;MSLADPCPGPALSTLPLTDLVPLMLEEWPDLSQEALENVADDPEATVIYIATHTDHTRALVRRHLAELASLLPTEPPPDPVAEPAPENTRPAEPAPATVPEASKATFNATDPATVPETSNDLPSTIDQLLGELEQRTDQLMQDFKADLLPELEQKARRNLGTSLLMALGLGIIVGLLLGGKRG
;
A
#
# COMPACT_ATOMS: atom_id res chain seq x y z
N MET A 1 7.46 -10.40 37.70
CA MET A 1 8.06 -10.26 36.36
C MET A 1 7.24 -11.12 35.42
N SER A 2 6.18 -10.56 34.83
CA SER A 2 5.40 -11.23 33.79
C SER A 2 5.90 -10.71 32.45
N LEU A 3 6.37 -11.63 31.63
CA LEU A 3 6.93 -11.43 30.31
C LEU A 3 5.92 -10.65 29.46
N ALA A 4 6.37 -9.56 28.84
CA ALA A 4 5.60 -8.89 27.80
C ALA A 4 5.36 -9.90 26.68
N ASP A 5 4.07 -10.19 26.43
CA ASP A 5 3.62 -10.92 25.26
C ASP A 5 4.10 -10.15 24.02
N PRO A 6 4.81 -10.79 23.06
CA PRO A 6 5.09 -10.15 21.80
C PRO A 6 3.75 -9.87 21.11
N CYS A 7 3.45 -8.60 20.83
CA CYS A 7 2.29 -8.22 20.02
C CYS A 7 2.19 -9.16 18.80
N PRO A 8 1.09 -9.90 18.62
CA PRO A 8 0.88 -10.63 17.39
C PRO A 8 0.78 -9.58 16.28
N GLY A 9 1.74 -9.59 15.35
CA GLY A 9 1.52 -8.93 14.06
C GLY A 9 0.22 -9.47 13.46
N PRO A 10 -0.49 -8.69 12.62
CA PRO A 10 -1.76 -9.12 12.05
C PRO A 10 -1.57 -10.49 11.40
N ALA A 11 -2.16 -11.50 12.00
CA ALA A 11 -2.06 -12.86 11.50
C ALA A 11 -2.85 -12.88 10.19
N LEU A 12 -2.14 -13.00 9.07
CA LEU A 12 -2.68 -13.24 7.73
C LEU A 12 -3.70 -14.40 7.67
N SER A 13 -3.86 -15.15 8.76
CA SER A 13 -4.83 -16.23 8.97
C SER A 13 -6.27 -15.77 9.22
N THR A 14 -6.54 -14.47 9.38
CA THR A 14 -7.89 -13.98 9.76
C THR A 14 -8.72 -13.42 8.61
N LEU A 15 -8.14 -13.10 7.46
CA LEU A 15 -8.86 -12.61 6.29
C LEU A 15 -8.58 -13.52 5.08
N PRO A 16 -9.62 -13.85 4.27
CA PRO A 16 -9.43 -14.65 3.07
C PRO A 16 -8.59 -13.88 2.05
N LEU A 17 -7.50 -14.49 1.58
CA LEU A 17 -6.61 -13.85 0.61
C LEU A 17 -7.30 -13.63 -0.74
N THR A 18 -8.40 -14.34 -1.01
CA THR A 18 -9.27 -14.20 -2.18
C THR A 18 -9.80 -12.77 -2.33
N ASP A 19 -10.13 -12.10 -1.22
CA ASP A 19 -10.62 -10.71 -1.24
C ASP A 19 -9.50 -9.71 -1.54
N LEU A 20 -8.23 -10.12 -1.36
CA LEU A 20 -7.03 -9.35 -1.65
C LEU A 20 -6.54 -9.50 -3.09
N VAL A 21 -6.95 -10.55 -3.81
CA VAL A 21 -6.53 -10.82 -5.21
C VAL A 21 -6.62 -9.58 -6.11
N PRO A 22 -7.70 -8.76 -6.12
CA PRO A 22 -7.73 -7.57 -6.96
C PRO A 22 -6.66 -6.53 -6.58
N LEU A 23 -6.38 -6.33 -5.29
CA LEU A 23 -5.30 -5.42 -4.85
C LEU A 23 -3.91 -6.00 -5.15
N MET A 24 -3.77 -7.32 -5.08
CA MET A 24 -2.52 -8.02 -5.41
C MET A 24 -2.17 -7.91 -6.89
N LEU A 25 -3.17 -7.95 -7.79
CA LEU A 25 -2.96 -7.77 -9.23
C LEU A 25 -2.65 -6.31 -9.60
N GLU A 26 -3.11 -5.35 -8.80
CA GLU A 26 -2.74 -3.94 -8.95
C GLU A 26 -1.26 -3.71 -8.58
N GLU A 27 -0.79 -4.30 -7.48
CA GLU A 27 0.61 -4.21 -7.04
C GLU A 27 1.56 -5.09 -7.87
N TRP A 28 1.07 -6.23 -8.38
CA TRP A 28 1.87 -7.19 -9.15
C TRP A 28 1.15 -7.60 -10.45
N PRO A 29 1.17 -6.75 -11.49
CA PRO A 29 0.44 -7.00 -12.74
C PRO A 29 0.97 -8.20 -13.54
N ASP A 30 2.19 -8.66 -13.26
CA ASP A 30 2.80 -9.81 -13.93
C ASP A 30 2.28 -11.17 -13.40
N LEU A 31 1.49 -11.18 -12.32
CA LEU A 31 0.93 -12.40 -11.75
C LEU A 31 -0.34 -12.84 -12.49
N SER A 32 -0.53 -14.16 -12.62
CA SER A 32 -1.75 -14.71 -13.18
C SER A 32 -2.86 -14.74 -12.14
N GLN A 33 -3.99 -14.07 -12.43
CA GLN A 33 -5.19 -14.12 -11.59
C GLN A 33 -5.65 -15.55 -11.32
N GLU A 34 -5.70 -16.39 -12.37
CA GLU A 34 -6.11 -17.79 -12.25
C GLU A 34 -5.17 -18.58 -11.34
N ALA A 35 -3.86 -18.32 -11.38
CA ALA A 35 -2.90 -18.97 -10.50
C ALA A 35 -3.01 -18.47 -9.04
N LEU A 36 -3.31 -17.18 -8.84
CA LEU A 36 -3.54 -16.60 -7.51
C LEU A 36 -4.79 -17.19 -6.87
N GLU A 37 -5.91 -17.27 -7.60
CA GLU A 37 -7.16 -17.82 -7.09
C GLU A 37 -7.04 -19.29 -6.67
N ASN A 38 -6.25 -20.09 -7.40
CA ASN A 38 -5.97 -21.49 -7.06
C ASN A 38 -5.17 -21.67 -5.76
N VAL A 39 -4.44 -20.63 -5.34
CA VAL A 39 -3.50 -20.69 -4.22
C VAL A 39 -3.95 -19.79 -3.07
N ALA A 40 -4.89 -18.87 -3.30
CA ALA A 40 -5.42 -17.90 -2.34
C ALA A 40 -6.08 -18.54 -1.10
N ASP A 41 -6.51 -19.79 -1.20
CA ASP A 41 -7.00 -20.58 -0.07
C ASP A 41 -5.89 -20.93 0.95
N ASP A 42 -4.62 -20.93 0.53
CA ASP A 42 -3.44 -21.13 1.39
C ASP A 42 -2.54 -19.86 1.38
N PRO A 43 -2.47 -19.13 2.52
CA PRO A 43 -1.67 -17.92 2.61
C PRO A 43 -0.18 -18.19 2.43
N GLU A 44 0.33 -19.35 2.87
CA GLU A 44 1.76 -19.66 2.74
C GLU A 44 2.10 -20.04 1.30
N ALA A 45 1.25 -20.83 0.65
CA ALA A 45 1.43 -21.14 -0.77
C ALA A 45 1.35 -19.88 -1.64
N THR A 46 0.49 -18.91 -1.30
CA THR A 46 0.39 -17.65 -2.05
C THR A 46 1.66 -16.82 -1.88
N VAL A 47 2.19 -16.74 -0.66
CA VAL A 47 3.48 -16.08 -0.39
C VAL A 47 4.61 -16.72 -1.19
N ILE A 48 4.65 -18.05 -1.26
CA ILE A 48 5.65 -18.79 -2.05
C ILE A 48 5.50 -18.48 -3.54
N TYR A 49 4.27 -18.49 -4.06
CA TYR A 49 3.99 -18.20 -5.46
C TYR A 49 4.46 -16.79 -5.86
N ILE A 50 4.09 -15.77 -5.08
CA ILE A 50 4.46 -14.37 -5.35
C ILE A 50 5.96 -14.17 -5.23
N ALA A 51 6.58 -14.69 -4.17
CA ALA A 51 8.03 -14.58 -3.98
C ALA A 51 8.82 -15.19 -5.15
N THR A 52 8.30 -16.28 -5.73
CA THR A 52 8.93 -16.95 -6.88
C THR A 52 8.80 -16.14 -8.17
N HIS A 53 7.69 -15.40 -8.35
CA HIS A 53 7.41 -14.66 -9.59
C HIS A 53 7.87 -13.19 -9.56
N THR A 54 8.10 -12.62 -8.37
CA THR A 54 8.42 -11.18 -8.20
C THR A 54 9.85 -10.90 -7.73
N ASP A 55 10.70 -11.93 -7.65
CA ASP A 55 12.07 -11.88 -7.08
C ASP A 55 12.11 -11.24 -5.66
N HIS A 56 10.99 -11.28 -4.95
CA HIS A 56 10.85 -10.79 -3.60
C HIS A 56 11.09 -11.88 -2.57
N THR A 57 11.64 -11.50 -1.41
CA THR A 57 11.75 -12.44 -0.30
C THR A 57 10.38 -12.72 0.32
N ARG A 58 10.15 -13.95 0.77
CA ARG A 58 8.90 -14.34 1.46
C ARG A 58 8.56 -13.45 2.66
N ALA A 59 9.57 -12.93 3.36
CA ALA A 59 9.37 -12.00 4.47
C ALA A 59 8.81 -10.65 4.01
N LEU A 60 9.29 -10.12 2.87
CA LEU A 60 8.79 -8.89 2.27
C LEU A 60 7.36 -9.08 1.76
N VAL A 61 7.08 -10.18 1.07
CA VAL A 61 5.73 -10.51 0.56
C VAL A 61 4.72 -10.61 1.70
N ARG A 62 5.04 -11.32 2.79
CA ARG A 62 4.16 -11.39 3.97
C ARG A 62 3.88 -10.02 4.58
N ARG A 63 4.89 -9.15 4.62
CA ARG A 63 4.72 -7.79 5.10
C ARG A 63 3.78 -6.99 4.19
N HIS A 64 3.97 -7.03 2.88
CA HIS A 64 3.10 -6.34 1.92
C HIS A 64 1.66 -6.87 2.00
N LEU A 65 1.46 -8.18 2.10
CA LEU A 65 0.13 -8.76 2.28
C LEU A 65 -0.52 -8.31 3.59
N ALA A 66 0.25 -8.16 4.67
CA ALA A 66 -0.27 -7.64 5.94
C ALA A 66 -0.67 -6.16 5.84
N GLU A 67 0.07 -5.37 5.07
CA GLU A 67 -0.27 -3.98 4.76
C GLU A 67 -1.55 -3.91 3.91
N LEU A 68 -1.68 -4.73 2.86
CA LEU A 68 -2.91 -4.81 2.05
C LEU A 68 -4.12 -5.29 2.85
N ALA A 69 -3.94 -6.28 3.74
CA ALA A 69 -5.00 -6.76 4.63
C ALA A 69 -5.50 -5.67 5.60
N SER A 70 -4.63 -4.72 5.97
CA SER A 70 -5.02 -3.58 6.81
C SER A 70 -5.83 -2.51 6.08
N LEU A 71 -5.77 -2.49 4.74
CA LEU A 71 -6.55 -1.57 3.90
C LEU A 71 -7.97 -2.07 3.65
N LEU A 72 -8.23 -3.38 3.83
CA LEU A 72 -9.59 -3.89 3.83
C LEU A 72 -10.34 -3.34 5.06
N PRO A 73 -11.51 -2.71 4.88
CA PRO A 73 -12.33 -2.28 6.01
C PRO A 73 -12.73 -3.50 6.84
N THR A 74 -12.10 -3.70 8.00
CA THR A 74 -12.69 -4.53 9.05
C THR A 74 -13.90 -3.76 9.56
N GLU A 75 -15.08 -4.34 9.42
CA GLU A 75 -16.32 -3.82 9.97
C GLU A 75 -16.06 -3.31 11.41
N PRO A 76 -16.38 -2.03 11.74
CA PRO A 76 -16.24 -1.56 13.10
C PRO A 76 -17.01 -2.53 14.01
N PRO A 77 -16.48 -2.85 15.21
CA PRO A 77 -17.18 -3.74 16.13
C PRO A 77 -18.63 -3.24 16.27
N PRO A 78 -19.64 -4.13 16.22
CA PRO A 78 -21.00 -3.70 16.48
C PRO A 78 -20.97 -2.93 17.78
N ASP A 79 -21.51 -1.70 17.77
CA ASP A 79 -21.78 -0.95 19.00
C ASP A 79 -22.24 -1.95 20.05
N PRO A 80 -21.67 -1.95 21.28
CA PRO A 80 -21.99 -2.95 22.28
C PRO A 80 -23.49 -3.06 22.35
N VAL A 81 -24.00 -4.19 21.84
CA VAL A 81 -25.41 -4.51 21.86
C VAL A 81 -25.79 -4.36 23.31
N ALA A 82 -26.63 -3.35 23.57
CA ALA A 82 -27.18 -3.10 24.88
C ALA A 82 -27.67 -4.44 25.42
N GLU A 83 -27.01 -4.88 26.49
CA GLU A 83 -27.41 -5.98 27.33
C GLU A 83 -28.95 -5.98 27.44
N PRO A 84 -29.65 -7.11 27.20
CA PRO A 84 -31.07 -7.17 27.48
C PRO A 84 -31.26 -7.03 28.98
N ALA A 85 -31.47 -5.79 29.43
CA ALA A 85 -31.80 -5.46 30.81
C ALA A 85 -33.10 -6.21 31.18
N PRO A 86 -33.18 -6.82 32.38
CA PRO A 86 -34.30 -7.66 32.75
C PRO A 86 -35.59 -6.82 32.85
N GLU A 87 -36.56 -7.27 32.09
CA GLU A 87 -37.97 -6.92 32.16
C GLU A 87 -38.51 -7.12 33.60
N ASN A 88 -38.84 -6.03 34.31
CA ASN A 88 -40.05 -6.02 35.15
C ASN A 88 -40.54 -4.61 35.54
N THR A 89 -41.87 -4.46 35.46
CA THR A 89 -42.77 -3.51 36.13
C THR A 89 -43.09 -2.14 35.48
N ARG A 90 -44.16 -2.17 34.66
CA ARG A 90 -45.26 -1.18 34.39
C ARG A 90 -45.56 -0.10 35.46
N PRO A 91 -46.50 0.88 35.26
CA PRO A 91 -47.19 1.40 34.04
C PRO A 91 -47.42 2.96 33.94
N ALA A 92 -47.90 3.42 32.77
CA ALA A 92 -48.72 4.65 32.48
C ALA A 92 -47.96 6.01 32.30
N GLU A 93 -47.84 6.57 31.07
CA GLU A 93 -48.80 7.41 30.28
C GLU A 93 -48.51 8.93 30.48
N PRO A 94 -48.85 9.89 29.57
CA PRO A 94 -48.65 10.02 28.12
C PRO A 94 -47.78 11.24 27.74
N ALA A 95 -47.46 11.35 26.44
CA ALA A 95 -46.93 12.55 25.79
C ALA A 95 -47.74 13.83 26.07
N PRO A 96 -47.14 15.01 25.84
CA PRO A 96 -47.73 15.79 24.76
C PRO A 96 -46.70 16.31 23.75
N ALA A 97 -47.15 16.22 22.50
CA ALA A 97 -46.66 16.88 21.31
C ALA A 97 -46.05 18.27 21.54
N THR A 98 -44.95 18.53 20.84
CA THR A 98 -44.66 19.84 20.26
C THR A 98 -43.85 19.64 18.98
N VAL A 99 -44.56 19.62 17.86
CA VAL A 99 -44.03 20.11 16.58
C VAL A 99 -44.88 21.34 16.25
N PRO A 100 -44.25 22.49 16.03
CA PRO A 100 -44.53 23.24 14.82
C PRO A 100 -43.20 23.64 14.14
N GLU A 101 -43.07 23.47 12.82
CA GLU A 101 -43.21 24.58 11.85
C GLU A 101 -41.90 25.41 11.80
N ALA A 102 -41.19 25.58 10.69
CA ALA A 102 -41.70 25.98 9.40
C ALA A 102 -40.71 25.67 8.26
N SER A 103 -41.34 25.44 7.11
CA SER A 103 -40.81 25.27 5.77
C SER A 103 -39.98 26.45 5.22
N LYS A 104 -38.98 26.09 4.41
CA LYS A 104 -38.60 26.63 3.09
C LYS A 104 -38.81 28.13 2.78
N ALA A 105 -37.70 28.78 2.41
CA ALA A 105 -37.59 29.68 1.25
C ALA A 105 -36.15 29.54 0.70
N THR A 106 -35.93 28.96 -0.49
CA THR A 106 -35.92 29.64 -1.81
C THR A 106 -34.62 30.48 -1.98
N PHE A 107 -33.59 30.01 -2.70
CA PHE A 107 -33.42 29.86 -4.17
C PHE A 107 -32.56 31.00 -4.75
N ASN A 108 -31.48 30.62 -5.44
CA ASN A 108 -30.80 31.21 -6.63
C ASN A 108 -29.27 31.10 -6.48
N ALA A 109 -28.52 30.33 -7.27
CA ALA A 109 -28.44 30.21 -8.73
C ALA A 109 -28.03 31.53 -9.42
N THR A 110 -26.72 31.67 -9.65
CA THR A 110 -25.99 32.54 -10.61
C THR A 110 -24.54 32.05 -10.48
N ASP A 111 -23.80 31.53 -11.45
CA ASP A 111 -23.78 31.75 -12.90
C ASP A 111 -23.10 30.55 -13.61
N PRO A 112 -23.60 30.05 -14.76
CA PRO A 112 -22.94 29.06 -15.60
C PRO A 112 -22.28 29.70 -16.83
N ALA A 113 -21.12 30.34 -16.68
CA ALA A 113 -20.18 30.59 -17.79
C ALA A 113 -18.92 31.33 -17.30
N THR A 114 -17.87 30.61 -16.95
CA THR A 114 -16.51 31.10 -17.17
C THR A 114 -15.64 29.90 -17.50
N VAL A 115 -15.55 29.61 -18.79
CA VAL A 115 -14.48 28.80 -19.36
C VAL A 115 -13.23 29.68 -19.27
N PRO A 116 -12.19 29.34 -18.49
CA PRO A 116 -10.92 30.03 -18.63
C PRO A 116 -10.30 29.60 -19.97
N GLU A 117 -10.54 30.39 -21.01
CA GLU A 117 -9.74 30.38 -22.24
C GLU A 117 -8.29 30.69 -21.86
N THR A 118 -7.48 29.65 -21.66
CA THR A 118 -6.07 29.77 -21.34
C THR A 118 -5.27 28.97 -22.35
N SER A 119 -5.25 29.43 -23.60
CA SER A 119 -4.41 28.83 -24.65
C SER A 119 -3.02 29.49 -24.73
N ASN A 120 -2.64 30.33 -23.77
CA ASN A 120 -1.34 31.04 -23.73
C ASN A 120 -0.58 30.98 -22.39
N ASP A 121 -1.14 30.47 -21.27
CA ASP A 121 -0.40 30.33 -19.98
C ASP A 121 0.13 28.92 -19.68
N LEU A 122 -0.09 27.95 -20.58
CA LEU A 122 0.50 26.61 -20.46
C LEU A 122 2.04 26.61 -20.40
N PRO A 123 2.78 27.37 -21.25
CA PRO A 123 4.24 27.33 -21.19
C PRO A 123 4.77 27.85 -19.85
N SER A 124 4.19 28.96 -19.35
CA SER A 124 4.57 29.59 -18.08
C SER A 124 4.38 28.66 -16.87
N THR A 125 3.30 27.87 -16.88
CA THR A 125 2.98 26.94 -15.79
C THR A 125 3.92 25.73 -15.79
N ILE A 126 4.25 25.20 -16.99
CA ILE A 126 5.21 24.10 -17.15
C ILE A 126 6.60 24.57 -16.73
N ASP A 127 7.03 25.76 -17.15
CA ASP A 127 8.32 26.34 -16.75
C ASP A 127 8.40 26.55 -15.23
N GLN A 128 7.29 26.92 -14.58
CA GLN A 128 7.22 27.10 -13.13
C GLN A 128 7.30 25.77 -12.38
N LEU A 129 6.64 24.71 -12.88
CA LEU A 129 6.75 23.36 -12.33
C LEU A 129 8.14 22.75 -12.58
N LEU A 130 8.73 22.97 -13.75
CA LEU A 130 10.09 22.55 -14.05
C LEU A 130 11.09 23.25 -13.13
N GLY A 131 10.93 24.56 -12.91
CA GLY A 131 11.77 25.30 -11.97
C GLY A 131 11.64 24.81 -10.54
N GLU A 132 10.42 24.47 -10.09
CA GLU A 132 10.20 23.91 -8.76
C GLU A 132 10.78 22.48 -8.63
N LEU A 133 10.68 21.68 -9.69
CA LEU A 133 11.29 20.35 -9.75
C LEU A 133 12.82 20.43 -9.80
N GLU A 134 13.40 21.35 -10.57
CA GLU A 134 14.85 21.58 -10.62
C GLU A 134 15.36 21.99 -9.23
N GLN A 135 14.68 22.94 -8.59
CA GLN A 135 15.04 23.39 -7.24
C GLN A 135 14.94 22.27 -6.20
N ARG A 136 13.86 21.47 -6.23
CA ARG A 136 13.70 20.33 -5.32
C ARG A 136 14.67 19.19 -5.63
N THR A 137 15.00 18.96 -6.90
CA THR A 137 15.97 17.94 -7.32
C THR A 137 17.37 18.33 -6.87
N ASP A 138 17.77 19.59 -7.02
CA ASP A 138 19.07 20.06 -6.55
C ASP A 138 19.20 19.96 -5.03
N GLN A 139 18.15 20.36 -4.31
CA GLN A 139 18.09 20.24 -2.86
C GLN A 139 18.23 18.77 -2.43
N LEU A 140 17.43 17.88 -3.02
CA LEU A 140 17.44 16.46 -2.66
C LEU A 140 18.75 15.78 -3.09
N MET A 141 19.30 16.15 -4.25
CA MET A 141 20.57 15.62 -4.75
C MET A 141 21.73 16.08 -3.86
N GLN A 142 21.68 17.29 -3.31
CA GLN A 142 22.72 17.81 -2.44
C GLN A 142 22.71 17.13 -1.07
N ASP A 143 21.53 16.90 -0.49
CA ASP A 143 21.35 16.16 0.76
C ASP A 143 21.70 14.68 0.57
N PHE A 144 21.21 14.05 -0.50
CA PHE A 144 21.56 12.68 -0.91
C PHE A 144 23.07 12.53 -1.10
N LYS A 145 23.71 13.49 -1.76
CA LYS A 145 25.15 13.50 -1.97
C LYS A 145 25.89 13.63 -0.64
N ALA A 146 25.44 14.48 0.29
CA ALA A 146 26.09 14.65 1.58
C ALA A 146 25.98 13.39 2.46
N ASP A 147 24.81 12.74 2.47
CA ASP A 147 24.53 11.59 3.33
C ASP A 147 25.03 10.27 2.73
N LEU A 148 24.85 10.06 1.43
CA LEU A 148 25.11 8.77 0.80
C LEU A 148 26.48 8.66 0.12
N LEU A 149 27.19 9.73 -0.24
CA LEU A 149 28.60 9.58 -0.66
C LEU A 149 29.44 8.86 0.40
N PRO A 150 29.46 9.31 1.67
CA PRO A 150 30.30 8.68 2.67
C PRO A 150 29.80 7.26 3.00
N GLU A 151 28.48 7.04 3.03
CA GLU A 151 27.91 5.72 3.28
C GLU A 151 28.22 4.75 2.13
N LEU A 152 28.05 5.17 0.87
CA LEU A 152 28.37 4.37 -0.31
C LEU A 152 29.87 4.11 -0.41
N GLU A 153 30.74 5.09 -0.12
CA GLU A 153 32.19 4.86 -0.13
C GLU A 153 32.58 3.82 0.93
N GLN A 154 32.01 3.92 2.13
CA GLN A 154 32.27 2.97 3.21
C GLN A 154 31.69 1.58 2.93
N LYS A 155 30.44 1.52 2.43
CA LYS A 155 29.74 0.28 2.07
C LYS A 155 30.39 -0.40 0.89
N ALA A 156 30.81 0.37 -0.11
CA ALA A 156 31.59 -0.09 -1.26
C ALA A 156 32.91 -0.67 -0.77
N ARG A 157 33.71 0.05 0.02
CA ARG A 157 34.98 -0.50 0.53
C ARG A 157 34.79 -1.78 1.37
N ARG A 158 33.71 -1.88 2.16
CA ARG A 158 33.46 -3.03 3.04
C ARG A 158 32.88 -4.25 2.33
N ASN A 159 32.12 -4.06 1.25
CA ASN A 159 31.42 -5.13 0.55
C ASN A 159 31.81 -5.25 -0.94
N LEU A 160 32.80 -4.47 -1.42
CA LEU A 160 33.28 -4.55 -2.81
C LEU A 160 33.71 -5.97 -3.13
N GLY A 161 34.41 -6.61 -2.18
CA GLY A 161 34.90 -7.97 -2.36
C GLY A 161 33.78 -8.99 -2.52
N THR A 162 32.72 -8.89 -1.72
CA THR A 162 31.59 -9.83 -1.79
C THR A 162 30.71 -9.59 -3.01
N SER A 163 30.44 -8.32 -3.34
CA SER A 163 29.69 -7.96 -4.56
C SER A 163 30.45 -8.29 -5.84
N LEU A 164 31.77 -8.05 -5.89
CA LEU A 164 32.60 -8.42 -7.04
C LEU A 164 32.71 -9.94 -7.18
N LEU A 165 32.81 -10.68 -6.07
CA LEU A 165 32.80 -12.14 -6.09
C LEU A 165 31.47 -12.69 -6.61
N MET A 166 30.34 -12.12 -6.18
CA MET A 166 29.01 -12.52 -6.65
C MET A 166 28.82 -12.20 -8.13
N ALA A 167 29.20 -11.00 -8.56
CA ALA A 167 29.14 -10.59 -9.96
C ALA A 167 30.04 -11.48 -10.85
N LEU A 168 31.25 -11.80 -10.38
CA LEU A 168 32.17 -12.71 -11.08
C LEU A 168 31.61 -14.14 -11.11
N GLY A 169 31.04 -14.62 -10.01
CA GLY A 169 30.42 -15.94 -9.90
C GLY A 169 29.25 -16.08 -10.86
N LEU A 170 28.33 -15.13 -10.87
CA LEU A 170 27.19 -15.09 -11.80
C LEU A 170 27.66 -14.96 -13.26
N GLY A 171 28.63 -14.09 -13.53
CA GLY A 171 29.18 -13.90 -14.87
C GLY A 171 29.86 -15.16 -15.44
N ILE A 172 30.57 -15.93 -14.60
CA ILE A 172 31.18 -17.20 -14.99
C ILE A 172 30.11 -18.27 -15.27
N ILE A 173 29.08 -18.38 -14.42
CA ILE A 173 28.00 -19.36 -14.60
C ILE A 173 27.25 -19.09 -15.91
N VAL A 174 26.84 -17.83 -16.13
CA VAL A 174 26.17 -17.43 -17.37
C VAL A 174 27.08 -17.60 -18.58
N GLY A 175 28.37 -17.25 -18.45
CA GLY A 175 29.36 -17.41 -19.51
C GLY A 175 29.60 -18.87 -19.91
N LEU A 176 29.61 -19.80 -18.95
CA LEU A 176 29.73 -21.24 -19.21
C LEU A 176 28.44 -21.83 -19.80
N LEU A 177 27.28 -21.43 -19.29
CA LEU A 177 25.99 -21.94 -19.77
C LEU A 177 25.73 -21.53 -21.23
N LEU A 178 26.11 -20.31 -21.61
CA LEU A 178 25.94 -19.79 -22.96
C LEU A 178 27.12 -20.13 -23.88
N GLY A 179 28.33 -20.28 -23.33
CA GLY A 179 29.56 -20.61 -24.07
C GLY A 179 29.77 -22.11 -24.33
N GLY A 180 29.03 -23.00 -23.65
CA GLY A 180 29.20 -24.45 -23.74
C GLY A 180 28.65 -25.12 -25.00
N LYS A 181 27.99 -24.38 -25.90
CA LYS A 181 27.38 -24.92 -27.14
C LYS A 181 28.18 -24.54 -28.37
N ARG A 182 29.39 -25.08 -28.47
CA ARG A 182 30.14 -25.22 -29.74
C ARG A 182 30.83 -26.58 -29.74
N GLY A 183 30.14 -27.56 -30.32
CA GLY A 183 30.56 -28.95 -30.51
C GLY A 183 29.40 -29.73 -31.09
#